data_AF-A0ABD1CWK0-F1
#
_entry.id   AF-A0ABD1CWK0-F1
#
_cell.length_a   1.000
_cell.length_b   1.000
_cell.length_c   1.000
_cell.angle_alpha   90.00
_cell.angle_beta   90.00
_cell.angle_gamma   90.00
#
_symmetry.space_group_name_H-M   'P 1'
#
loop_
_entity.id
_entity.type
_entity.pdbx_description
1 polymer ?
#
loop_
_entity_poly.entity_id
_entity_poly.type
_entity_poly.pdbx_seq_one_letter_code
_entity_poly.pdbx_strand_id
1 'polypeptide(L)'
;MEECFSDSDNEIEYEIENEVDEPLPFDTDEDDNEAEEEFFMNKAETIKWSTTYRSTGWNESRQQYEEEGSFNLDPAKIWSPKDAFLEFVDEDMLHLIVAFTNSEASAAGDVSFKPVTADALLGWLSCSITAGLTGSNHTDLHALWTTDPVYGTGFYRSVMSLERYKSIARHIRFDDSVARRTPRQVGAGENSASTYQQSSDRLALVRPVIEIFRKNFRDKYNPGKNVTVDERIVSFRGRVRFRVYTVLQSTQQDDPREIGSCIQLFHGELMITSYLPNKKKHVLMLSTDPDVLPLKLHGQEEKLEEAGESSEQEKPAVIQMYNEFKGGVDCTDMVTKKFSCQRITRRWSKAVFENFVDLAIHNSFVLFHWANPTVSLTKRKYIEWLAKELAVGHVKARRKNDFGIHTDVKELMDTFIANYDALYGPTVCPTARCIVCSETSQLQTCAKCGLAACKAHCSHEKFYRCGDCAHVENPQIRQPQKPHPDEPKATKPRCQICPRHKDKKTDISCHNCGRY
;
A
#
# COMPACT_ATOMS: atom_id res chain seq x y z
N MET A 1 11.60 24.20 12.09
CA MET A 1 11.02 24.42 13.42
C MET A 1 10.96 23.06 14.07
N GLU A 2 11.92 22.88 14.96
CA GLU A 2 12.27 21.67 15.69
C GLU A 2 11.32 21.41 16.87
N GLU A 3 11.34 20.15 17.29
CA GLU A 3 11.14 19.62 18.65
C GLU A 3 9.77 19.75 19.35
N CYS A 4 9.21 18.59 19.71
CA CYS A 4 8.68 18.27 21.05
C CYS A 4 8.34 16.77 21.11
N PHE A 5 9.36 15.94 21.41
CA PHE A 5 9.19 14.67 22.11
C PHE A 5 9.55 14.95 23.57
N SER A 6 8.70 14.55 24.50
CA SER A 6 9.07 14.41 25.91
C SER A 6 8.37 13.19 26.48
N ASP A 7 9.16 12.15 26.71
CA ASP A 7 8.88 11.04 27.60
C ASP A 7 8.80 11.53 29.04
N SER A 8 7.88 10.98 29.82
CA SER A 8 8.03 10.89 31.27
C SER A 8 7.33 9.62 31.77
N ASP A 9 8.15 8.61 31.99
CA ASP A 9 7.85 7.45 32.83
C ASP A 9 7.57 7.92 34.27
N ASN A 10 6.50 7.40 34.87
CA ASN A 10 6.38 7.28 36.33
C ASN A 10 5.48 6.08 36.63
N GLU A 11 6.14 4.95 36.91
CA GLU A 11 5.56 3.82 37.64
C GLU A 11 5.20 4.26 39.05
N ILE A 12 3.94 4.06 39.45
CA ILE A 12 3.55 4.09 40.86
C ILE A 12 2.71 2.83 41.11
N GLU A 13 3.31 1.88 41.82
CA GLU A 13 2.64 0.75 42.45
C GLU A 13 1.74 1.25 43.58
N TYR A 14 0.50 0.77 43.62
CA TYR A 14 -0.35 0.87 44.80
C TYR A 14 -0.81 -0.53 45.21
N GLU A 15 -0.38 -0.93 46.40
CA GLU A 15 -0.88 -2.07 47.17
C GLU A 15 -2.35 -1.80 47.55
N ILE A 16 -3.24 -2.76 47.29
CA ILE A 16 -4.62 -2.73 47.78
C ILE A 16 -4.71 -3.70 48.95
N GLU A 17 -4.81 -3.15 50.16
CA GLU A 17 -5.21 -3.88 51.36
C GLU A 17 -6.70 -4.21 51.28
N ASN A 18 -7.04 -5.49 51.51
CA ASN A 18 -8.41 -5.97 51.55
C ASN A 18 -9.01 -5.71 52.94
N GLU A 19 -9.89 -4.72 53.05
CA GLU A 19 -10.88 -4.67 54.14
C GLU A 19 -12.25 -5.07 53.62
N VAL A 20 -12.81 -6.11 54.24
CA VAL A 20 -14.10 -6.70 53.96
C VAL A 20 -15.11 -6.04 54.90
N ASP A 21 -15.90 -5.10 54.41
CA ASP A 21 -17.05 -4.56 55.15
C ASP A 21 -18.33 -5.34 54.78
N GLU A 22 -18.98 -5.90 55.80
CA GLU A 22 -20.27 -6.58 55.70
C GLU A 22 -21.40 -5.58 55.32
N PRO A 23 -22.34 -5.96 54.44
CA PRO A 23 -23.45 -5.08 54.08
C PRO A 23 -24.52 -5.06 55.19
N LEU A 24 -24.79 -3.87 55.73
CA LEU A 24 -25.99 -3.58 56.50
C LEU A 24 -27.22 -3.56 55.57
N PRO A 25 -28.40 -4.05 56.01
CA PRO A 25 -29.59 -4.12 55.19
C PRO A 25 -30.18 -2.72 54.99
N PHE A 26 -30.27 -2.28 53.73
CA PHE A 26 -30.95 -1.05 53.34
C PHE A 26 -32.42 -1.38 53.06
N ASP A 27 -33.32 -0.78 53.85
CA ASP A 27 -34.77 -0.84 53.70
C ASP A 27 -35.18 -0.32 52.31
N THR A 28 -36.01 -1.12 51.63
CA THR A 28 -36.61 -0.80 50.34
C THR A 28 -37.82 0.11 50.54
N ASP A 29 -37.64 1.41 50.37
CA ASP A 29 -38.72 2.36 50.10
C ASP A 29 -38.20 3.40 49.11
N GLU A 30 -38.18 3.07 47.82
CA GLU A 30 -38.00 4.05 46.74
C GLU A 30 -39.28 4.11 45.89
N ASP A 31 -39.91 5.29 45.96
CA ASP A 31 -41.03 5.75 45.16
C ASP A 31 -40.82 5.48 43.65
N ASP A 32 -41.73 4.71 43.05
CA ASP A 32 -41.92 4.60 41.60
C ASP A 32 -42.41 5.93 41.01
N ASN A 33 -41.52 6.92 40.86
CA ASN A 33 -41.72 8.03 39.93
C ASN A 33 -41.31 7.57 38.52
N GLU A 34 -42.21 6.90 37.81
CA GLU A 34 -42.08 6.66 36.36
C GLU A 34 -42.06 8.02 35.63
N ALA A 35 -40.87 8.53 35.31
CA ALA A 35 -40.71 9.69 34.44
C ALA A 35 -41.36 9.39 33.07
N GLU A 36 -42.31 10.21 32.64
CA GLU A 36 -42.96 10.06 31.33
C GLU A 36 -41.89 10.04 30.21
N GLU A 37 -41.75 8.90 29.52
CA GLU A 37 -40.80 8.74 28.41
C GLU A 37 -41.17 9.70 27.26
N GLU A 38 -40.33 10.71 27.01
CA GLU A 38 -40.44 11.56 25.83
C GLU A 38 -40.05 10.80 24.55
N PHE A 39 -40.89 10.92 23.53
CA PHE A 39 -40.67 10.30 22.23
C PHE A 39 -40.68 11.32 21.09
N PHE A 40 -39.77 11.13 20.14
CA PHE A 40 -39.63 11.96 18.95
C PHE A 40 -39.90 11.14 17.68
N MET A 41 -40.68 11.68 16.75
CA MET A 41 -40.98 11.02 15.47
C MET A 41 -40.20 11.70 14.32
N ASN A 42 -39.75 10.91 13.34
CA ASN A 42 -39.26 11.47 12.09
C ASN A 42 -40.40 12.12 11.28
N LYS A 43 -40.08 12.95 10.27
CA LYS A 43 -41.08 13.62 9.42
C LYS A 43 -42.06 12.68 8.71
N ALA A 44 -41.66 11.43 8.49
CA ALA A 44 -42.49 10.42 7.85
C ALA A 44 -43.32 9.61 8.86
N GLU A 45 -43.17 9.87 10.16
CA GLU A 45 -43.84 9.16 11.28
C GLU A 45 -43.62 7.64 11.28
N THR A 46 -42.51 7.19 10.70
CA THR A 46 -42.14 5.77 10.59
C THR A 46 -41.12 5.33 11.64
N ILE A 47 -40.34 6.25 12.20
CA ILE A 47 -39.25 5.96 13.14
C ILE A 47 -39.50 6.73 14.43
N LYS A 48 -39.59 5.99 15.53
CA LYS A 48 -39.82 6.49 16.88
C LYS A 48 -38.51 6.49 17.68
N TRP A 49 -38.07 7.65 18.11
CA TRP A 49 -36.89 7.84 18.94
C TRP A 49 -37.27 8.08 20.40
N SER A 50 -36.51 7.56 21.34
CA SER A 50 -36.70 7.73 22.79
C SER A 50 -35.51 8.45 23.41
N THR A 51 -35.73 9.18 24.50
CA THR A 51 -34.65 9.74 25.34
C THR A 51 -33.97 8.69 26.22
N THR A 52 -34.59 7.51 26.38
CA THR A 52 -34.10 6.41 27.22
C THR A 52 -33.46 5.32 26.35
N TYR A 53 -32.25 4.91 26.71
CA TYR A 53 -31.60 3.76 26.07
C TYR A 53 -32.22 2.45 26.60
N ARG A 54 -32.60 1.56 25.69
CA ARG A 54 -33.06 0.20 26.02
C ARG A 54 -32.13 -0.81 25.37
N SER A 55 -31.37 -1.54 26.18
CA SER A 55 -30.49 -2.60 25.69
C SER A 55 -31.31 -3.71 25.00
N THR A 56 -30.96 -4.05 23.77
CA THR A 56 -31.61 -5.12 22.99
C THR A 56 -31.00 -6.50 23.23
N GLY A 57 -29.97 -6.63 24.08
CA GLY A 57 -29.25 -7.90 24.31
C GLY A 57 -28.35 -8.35 23.16
N TRP A 58 -28.27 -7.59 22.07
CA TRP A 58 -27.50 -7.93 20.86
C TRP A 58 -25.97 -7.89 21.07
N ASN A 59 -25.50 -7.25 22.15
CA ASN A 59 -24.07 -7.13 22.48
C ASN A 59 -23.39 -8.46 22.81
N GLU A 60 -24.13 -9.53 23.13
CA GLU A 60 -23.58 -10.82 23.54
C GLU A 60 -22.94 -11.63 22.39
N SER A 61 -23.16 -11.24 21.12
CA SER A 61 -22.57 -11.88 19.95
C SER A 61 -21.57 -11.00 19.19
N ARG A 62 -20.96 -9.99 19.84
CA ARG A 62 -19.95 -9.15 19.19
C ARG A 62 -18.81 -10.02 18.65
N GLN A 63 -18.65 -10.01 17.34
CA GLN A 63 -17.54 -10.66 16.68
C GLN A 63 -16.26 -9.92 17.11
N GLN A 64 -15.33 -10.63 17.75
CA GLN A 64 -14.08 -10.06 18.19
C GLN A 64 -13.23 -9.74 16.95
N TYR A 65 -13.00 -8.45 16.70
CA TYR A 65 -12.15 -7.98 15.60
C TYR A 65 -10.72 -7.83 16.08
N GLU A 66 -9.74 -8.06 15.20
CA GLU A 66 -8.34 -7.76 15.48
C GLU A 66 -8.15 -6.23 15.58
N GLU A 67 -7.45 -5.77 16.61
CA GLU A 67 -7.17 -4.34 16.83
C GLU A 67 -6.33 -3.76 15.68
N GLU A 68 -5.28 -4.48 15.28
CA GLU A 68 -4.42 -4.11 14.16
C GLU A 68 -4.75 -4.93 12.90
N GLY A 69 -4.64 -4.29 11.73
CA GLY A 69 -4.79 -5.01 10.47
C GLY A 69 -3.53 -5.77 10.07
N SER A 70 -3.69 -6.83 9.29
CA SER A 70 -2.64 -7.78 8.93
C SER A 70 -2.51 -7.97 7.42
N PHE A 71 -1.28 -8.19 6.94
CA PHE A 71 -1.06 -8.54 5.53
C PHE A 71 -1.16 -10.05 5.30
N ASN A 72 -1.84 -10.45 4.24
CA ASN A 72 -1.99 -11.83 3.78
C ASN A 72 -0.81 -12.27 2.91
N LEU A 73 0.42 -11.93 3.31
CA LEU A 73 1.64 -12.14 2.52
C LEU A 73 2.75 -12.75 3.36
N ASP A 74 3.70 -13.38 2.70
CA ASP A 74 4.92 -13.87 3.34
C ASP A 74 5.95 -12.71 3.38
N PRO A 75 6.27 -12.16 4.58
CA PRO A 75 7.20 -11.04 4.68
C PRO A 75 8.60 -11.41 4.15
N ALA A 76 8.98 -12.69 4.18
CA ALA A 76 10.25 -13.16 3.63
C ALA A 76 10.34 -13.09 2.09
N LYS A 77 9.28 -12.67 1.40
CA LYS A 77 9.29 -12.40 -0.04
C LYS A 77 9.44 -10.92 -0.39
N ILE A 78 9.31 -10.02 0.59
CA ILE A 78 9.32 -8.57 0.37
C ILE A 78 10.67 -7.99 0.77
N TRP A 79 11.66 -8.10 -0.12
CA TRP A 79 13.04 -7.65 0.13
C TRP A 79 13.30 -6.21 -0.30
N SER A 80 12.57 -5.77 -1.32
CA SER A 80 12.79 -4.47 -1.97
C SER A 80 11.48 -3.68 -2.14
N PRO A 81 11.58 -2.36 -2.35
CA PRO A 81 10.45 -1.54 -2.75
C PRO A 81 9.75 -2.06 -4.01
N LYS A 82 10.50 -2.57 -5.01
CA LYS A 82 9.89 -3.16 -6.20
C LYS A 82 9.09 -4.42 -5.88
N ASP A 83 9.58 -5.31 -5.02
CA ASP A 83 8.82 -6.50 -4.61
C ASP A 83 7.49 -6.10 -3.99
N ALA A 84 7.52 -5.15 -3.02
CA ALA A 84 6.30 -4.62 -2.41
C ALA A 84 5.37 -3.91 -3.40
N PHE A 85 5.92 -3.23 -4.41
CA PHE A 85 5.14 -2.53 -5.42
C PHE A 85 4.47 -3.47 -6.42
N LEU A 86 5.18 -4.51 -6.85
CA LEU A 86 4.67 -5.52 -7.78
C LEU A 86 3.60 -6.43 -7.17
N GLU A 87 3.50 -6.46 -5.84
CA GLU A 87 2.30 -7.00 -5.19
C GLU A 87 1.05 -6.20 -5.63
N PHE A 88 1.12 -4.87 -5.76
CA PHE A 88 -0.05 -4.07 -6.11
C PHE A 88 -0.21 -3.84 -7.62
N VAL A 89 0.90 -3.74 -8.35
CA VAL A 89 0.96 -3.63 -9.82
C VAL A 89 1.64 -4.89 -10.36
N ASP A 90 0.88 -5.97 -10.42
CA ASP A 90 1.40 -7.29 -10.79
C ASP A 90 1.77 -7.41 -12.28
N GLU A 91 2.48 -8.49 -12.59
CA GLU A 91 2.93 -8.79 -13.96
C GLU A 91 1.75 -8.93 -14.93
N ASP A 92 0.62 -9.50 -14.49
CA ASP A 92 -0.57 -9.64 -15.32
C ASP A 92 -1.12 -8.27 -15.74
N MET A 93 -1.20 -7.32 -14.80
CA MET A 93 -1.57 -5.92 -15.07
C MET A 93 -0.59 -5.26 -16.04
N LEU A 94 0.72 -5.42 -15.82
CA LEU A 94 1.75 -4.85 -16.70
C LEU A 94 1.63 -5.41 -18.12
N HIS A 95 1.50 -6.72 -18.27
CA HIS A 95 1.33 -7.38 -19.56
C HIS A 95 0.03 -6.98 -20.26
N LEU A 96 -1.05 -6.81 -19.50
CA LEU A 96 -2.32 -6.34 -20.03
C LEU A 96 -2.21 -4.92 -20.60
N ILE A 97 -1.60 -3.99 -19.86
CA ILE A 97 -1.37 -2.61 -20.30
C ILE A 97 -0.46 -2.60 -21.53
N VAL A 98 0.60 -3.42 -21.53
CA VAL A 98 1.52 -3.58 -22.67
C VAL A 98 0.77 -4.05 -23.91
N ALA A 99 -0.08 -5.08 -23.79
CA ALA A 99 -0.86 -5.62 -24.89
C ALA A 99 -1.80 -4.57 -25.49
N PHE A 100 -2.57 -3.87 -24.65
CA PHE A 100 -3.48 -2.81 -25.10
C PHE A 100 -2.75 -1.63 -25.75
N THR A 101 -1.62 -1.24 -25.19
CA THR A 101 -0.80 -0.13 -25.70
C THR A 101 -0.20 -0.45 -27.07
N ASN A 102 0.33 -1.67 -27.25
CA ASN A 102 0.90 -2.11 -28.52
C ASN A 102 -0.17 -2.30 -29.60
N SER A 103 -1.32 -2.88 -29.23
CA SER A 103 -2.48 -3.03 -30.12
C SER A 103 -2.97 -1.67 -30.62
N GLU A 104 -3.06 -0.68 -29.73
CA GLU A 104 -3.47 0.67 -30.11
C GLU A 104 -2.51 1.34 -31.09
N ALA A 105 -1.20 1.24 -30.83
CA ALA A 105 -0.21 1.84 -31.71
C ALA A 105 -0.25 1.22 -33.12
N SER A 106 -0.45 -0.10 -33.19
CA SER A 106 -0.63 -0.83 -34.45
C SER A 106 -1.91 -0.39 -35.18
N ALA A 107 -3.04 -0.31 -34.48
CA ALA A 107 -4.31 0.13 -35.05
C ALA A 107 -4.30 1.60 -35.49
N ALA A 108 -3.49 2.45 -34.84
CA ALA A 108 -3.25 3.83 -35.25
C ALA A 108 -2.35 3.96 -36.48
N GLY A 109 -1.75 2.86 -36.97
CA GLY A 109 -0.82 2.88 -38.12
C GLY A 109 0.50 3.57 -37.83
N ASP A 110 0.92 3.68 -36.56
CA ASP A 110 2.16 4.36 -36.19
C ASP A 110 3.37 3.45 -36.45
N VAL A 111 3.89 3.50 -37.69
CA VAL A 111 5.06 2.73 -38.13
C VAL A 111 6.35 3.08 -37.36
N SER A 112 6.41 4.24 -36.71
CA SER A 112 7.55 4.66 -35.91
C SER A 112 7.52 4.10 -34.48
N PHE A 113 6.38 3.53 -34.07
CA PHE A 113 6.18 3.02 -32.73
C PHE A 113 6.96 1.71 -32.52
N LYS A 114 7.89 1.74 -31.57
CA LYS A 114 8.55 0.52 -31.09
C LYS A 114 7.66 -0.16 -30.05
N PRO A 115 7.38 -1.47 -30.13
CA PRO A 115 6.61 -2.17 -29.11
C PRO A 115 7.15 -1.92 -27.70
N VAL A 116 6.24 -1.79 -26.73
CA VAL A 116 6.55 -1.62 -25.32
C VAL A 116 6.66 -3.01 -24.69
N THR A 117 7.62 -3.18 -23.77
CA THR A 117 7.77 -4.35 -22.91
C THR A 117 7.38 -3.98 -21.46
N ALA A 118 7.18 -4.97 -20.59
CA ALA A 118 6.91 -4.71 -19.17
C ALA A 118 8.02 -3.84 -18.53
N ASP A 119 9.29 -4.16 -18.77
CA ASP A 119 10.42 -3.32 -18.32
C ASP A 119 10.35 -1.89 -18.85
N ALA A 120 10.00 -1.69 -20.13
CA ALA A 120 9.88 -0.35 -20.71
C ALA A 120 8.70 0.44 -20.10
N LEU A 121 7.60 -0.24 -19.75
CA LEU A 121 6.48 0.35 -19.04
C LEU A 121 6.87 0.72 -17.60
N LEU A 122 7.61 -0.13 -16.89
CA LEU A 122 8.16 0.18 -15.56
C LEU A 122 9.14 1.35 -15.60
N GLY A 123 10.01 1.43 -16.62
CA GLY A 123 10.87 2.59 -16.85
C GLY A 123 10.06 3.87 -17.13
N TRP A 124 8.96 3.76 -17.89
CA TRP A 124 8.07 4.90 -18.15
C TRP A 124 7.35 5.39 -16.89
N LEU A 125 6.89 4.45 -16.05
CA LEU A 125 6.33 4.74 -14.73
C LEU A 125 7.37 5.39 -13.81
N SER A 126 8.59 4.87 -13.80
CA SER A 126 9.70 5.39 -13.01
C SER A 126 9.98 6.87 -13.30
N CYS A 127 9.99 7.29 -14.58
CA CYS A 127 10.09 8.73 -14.90
C CYS A 127 8.95 9.56 -14.28
N SER A 128 7.72 9.04 -14.29
CA SER A 128 6.56 9.75 -13.73
C SER A 128 6.63 9.81 -12.19
N ILE A 129 7.08 8.74 -11.55
CA ILE A 129 7.33 8.66 -10.10
C ILE A 129 8.44 9.63 -9.69
N THR A 130 9.55 9.68 -10.42
CA THR A 130 10.63 10.64 -10.16
C THR A 130 10.16 12.08 -10.30
N ALA A 131 9.30 12.38 -11.27
CA ALA A 131 8.72 13.72 -11.39
C ALA A 131 7.86 14.09 -10.17
N GLY A 132 7.11 13.14 -9.60
CA GLY A 132 6.39 13.34 -8.33
C GLY A 132 7.34 13.55 -7.14
N LEU A 133 8.41 12.74 -7.06
CA LEU A 133 9.44 12.81 -6.01
C LEU A 133 10.15 14.18 -5.95
N THR A 134 10.45 14.76 -7.12
CA THR A 134 11.14 16.06 -7.23
C THR A 134 10.19 17.26 -7.26
N GLY A 135 8.87 17.04 -7.20
CA GLY A 135 7.87 18.11 -7.34
C GLY A 135 7.83 18.73 -8.74
N SER A 136 8.30 18.00 -9.75
CA SER A 136 8.38 18.42 -11.17
C SER A 136 7.30 17.75 -12.04
N ASN A 137 6.26 17.21 -11.42
CA ASN A 137 5.13 16.55 -12.07
C ASN A 137 4.26 17.51 -12.92
N HIS A 138 4.32 18.82 -12.64
CA HIS A 138 3.69 19.88 -13.43
C HIS A 138 4.66 20.63 -14.38
N THR A 139 5.96 20.34 -14.31
CA THR A 139 6.99 20.93 -15.17
C THR A 139 6.84 20.45 -16.61
N ASP A 140 7.18 21.28 -17.60
CA ASP A 140 7.20 20.86 -19.01
C ASP A 140 8.14 19.65 -19.24
N LEU A 141 7.77 18.77 -20.17
CA LEU A 141 8.53 17.57 -20.49
C LEU A 141 9.92 17.91 -21.06
N HIS A 142 10.08 18.99 -21.85
CA HIS A 142 11.39 19.35 -22.37
C HIS A 142 12.35 19.76 -21.25
N ALA A 143 11.85 20.44 -20.22
CA ALA A 143 12.64 20.81 -19.05
C ALA A 143 13.09 19.58 -18.23
N LEU A 144 12.29 18.52 -18.15
CA LEU A 144 12.70 17.27 -17.49
C LEU A 144 13.81 16.54 -18.24
N TRP A 145 13.81 16.60 -19.57
CA TRP A 145 14.82 15.97 -20.44
C TRP A 145 15.96 16.93 -20.84
N THR A 146 16.07 18.08 -20.18
CA THR A 146 17.09 19.08 -20.53
C THR A 146 18.51 18.53 -20.35
N THR A 147 19.42 19.01 -21.20
CA THR A 147 20.85 18.73 -21.12
C THR A 147 21.58 19.71 -20.20
N ASP A 148 20.90 20.78 -19.79
CA ASP A 148 21.46 21.80 -18.89
C ASP A 148 21.78 21.17 -17.52
N PRO A 149 23.04 21.19 -17.07
CA PRO A 149 23.44 20.58 -15.81
C PRO A 149 22.86 21.27 -14.57
N VAL A 150 22.36 22.51 -14.69
CA VAL A 150 21.74 23.25 -13.58
C VAL A 150 20.32 22.75 -13.29
N TYR A 151 19.56 22.46 -14.35
CA TYR A 151 18.14 22.11 -14.24
C TYR A 151 17.85 20.62 -14.46
N GLY A 152 18.69 19.95 -15.26
CA GLY A 152 18.44 18.60 -15.75
C GLY A 152 18.98 17.54 -14.81
N THR A 153 18.14 16.53 -14.53
CA THR A 153 18.64 15.28 -13.95
C THR A 153 19.09 14.36 -15.09
N GLY A 154 20.26 13.74 -14.95
CA GLY A 154 20.73 12.72 -15.90
C GLY A 154 19.81 11.48 -15.96
N PHE A 155 18.94 11.31 -14.95
CA PHE A 155 18.05 10.17 -14.78
C PHE A 155 17.06 10.00 -15.93
N TYR A 156 16.30 11.03 -16.32
CA TYR A 156 15.28 10.88 -17.35
C TYR A 156 15.87 10.38 -18.68
N ARG A 157 17.04 10.93 -19.05
CA ARG A 157 17.78 10.58 -20.28
C ARG A 157 18.41 9.18 -20.21
N SER A 158 18.89 8.76 -19.04
CA SER A 158 19.39 7.39 -18.85
C SER A 158 18.28 6.36 -18.99
N VAL A 159 17.07 6.65 -18.49
CA VAL A 159 15.91 5.75 -18.60
C VAL A 159 15.41 5.65 -20.04
N MET A 160 14.94 6.73 -20.66
CA MET A 160 14.48 6.74 -22.05
C MET A 160 14.65 8.10 -22.73
N SER A 161 14.56 8.17 -24.06
CA SER A 161 14.51 9.48 -24.73
C SER A 161 13.16 10.18 -24.50
N LEU A 162 13.15 11.51 -24.62
CA LEU A 162 11.92 12.30 -24.55
C LEU A 162 10.88 11.84 -25.59
N GLU A 163 11.33 11.59 -26.81
CA GLU A 163 10.45 11.12 -27.89
C GLU A 163 9.91 9.71 -27.62
N ARG A 164 10.69 8.84 -26.98
CA ARG A 164 10.19 7.53 -26.52
C ARG A 164 9.13 7.69 -25.43
N TYR A 165 9.37 8.56 -24.44
CA TYR A 165 8.40 8.84 -23.37
C TYR A 165 7.08 9.38 -23.96
N LYS A 166 7.15 10.36 -24.87
CA LYS A 166 5.99 10.93 -25.58
C LYS A 166 5.27 9.88 -26.43
N SER A 167 6.01 9.02 -27.13
CA SER A 167 5.47 7.94 -27.96
C SER A 167 4.65 6.94 -27.12
N ILE A 168 5.20 6.46 -26.00
CA ILE A 168 4.48 5.59 -25.05
C ILE A 168 3.27 6.34 -24.48
N ALA A 169 3.47 7.57 -24.00
CA ALA A 169 2.39 8.38 -23.45
C ALA A 169 1.28 8.66 -24.48
N ARG A 170 1.54 8.68 -25.79
CA ARG A 170 0.50 8.84 -26.82
C ARG A 170 -0.37 7.60 -26.96
N HIS A 171 0.22 6.41 -26.87
CA HIS A 171 -0.45 5.15 -27.17
C HIS A 171 -0.89 4.36 -25.96
N ILE A 172 -0.48 4.72 -24.74
CA ILE A 172 -0.87 3.98 -23.53
C ILE A 172 -2.40 3.83 -23.41
N ARG A 173 -2.86 2.58 -23.25
CA ARG A 173 -4.27 2.18 -23.08
C ARG A 173 -4.42 1.19 -21.94
N PHE A 174 -5.63 1.14 -21.37
CA PHE A 174 -6.00 0.28 -20.24
C PHE A 174 -7.24 -0.58 -20.56
N ASP A 175 -7.65 -0.58 -21.84
CA ASP A 175 -8.75 -1.34 -22.42
C ASP A 175 -8.38 -1.83 -23.82
N ASP A 176 -9.10 -2.83 -24.33
CA ASP A 176 -9.05 -3.18 -25.74
C ASP A 176 -9.79 -2.12 -26.58
N SER A 177 -9.05 -1.05 -26.84
CA SER A 177 -9.57 0.11 -27.56
C SER A 177 -9.90 -0.19 -29.03
N VAL A 178 -9.34 -1.28 -29.59
CA VAL A 178 -9.59 -1.73 -30.97
C VAL A 178 -10.92 -2.46 -31.02
N ALA A 179 -11.11 -3.48 -30.17
CA ALA A 179 -12.37 -4.19 -30.05
C ALA A 179 -13.54 -3.28 -29.71
N ARG A 180 -13.31 -2.22 -28.91
CA ARG A 180 -14.34 -1.22 -28.60
C ARG A 180 -14.71 -0.32 -29.79
N ARG A 181 -13.79 -0.08 -30.72
CA ARG A 181 -14.03 0.78 -31.90
C ARG A 181 -14.62 0.01 -33.08
N THR A 182 -14.40 -1.30 -33.16
CA THR A 182 -14.96 -2.15 -34.21
C THR A 182 -16.34 -2.67 -33.79
N PRO A 183 -17.42 -2.33 -34.52
CA PRO A 183 -18.68 -3.03 -34.33
C PRO A 183 -18.46 -4.49 -34.73
N ARG A 184 -18.67 -5.43 -33.81
CA ARG A 184 -18.70 -6.86 -34.14
C ARG A 184 -19.82 -7.03 -35.19
N GLN A 185 -19.47 -7.31 -36.44
CA GLN A 185 -20.46 -7.83 -37.39
C GLN A 185 -20.93 -9.17 -36.84
N VAL A 186 -22.11 -9.18 -36.24
CA VAL A 186 -22.76 -10.41 -35.79
C VAL A 186 -23.17 -11.15 -37.06
N GLY A 187 -22.42 -12.20 -37.40
CA GLY A 187 -22.94 -13.27 -38.23
C GLY A 187 -24.08 -13.95 -37.49
N ALA A 188 -25.19 -14.18 -38.20
CA ALA A 188 -26.42 -14.76 -37.69
C ALA A 188 -26.19 -15.97 -36.77
N GLY A 189 -26.68 -15.84 -35.54
CA GLY A 189 -26.65 -16.85 -34.49
C GLY A 189 -27.38 -16.28 -33.28
N GLU A 190 -28.70 -16.40 -33.32
CA GLU A 190 -29.59 -16.07 -32.19
C GLU A 190 -29.07 -16.79 -30.93
N ASN A 191 -28.95 -16.05 -29.83
CA ASN A 191 -28.49 -16.48 -28.49
C ASN A 191 -27.02 -16.23 -28.11
N SER A 192 -26.37 -15.22 -28.70
CA SER A 192 -25.32 -14.49 -27.96
C SER A 192 -25.54 -12.99 -28.07
N ALA A 193 -26.11 -12.42 -27.00
CA ALA A 193 -26.28 -10.97 -26.87
C ALA A 193 -24.95 -10.27 -27.12
N SER A 194 -24.91 -9.41 -28.14
CA SER A 194 -23.78 -8.57 -28.51
C SER A 194 -23.35 -7.68 -27.35
N THR A 195 -22.34 -8.09 -26.58
CA THR A 195 -21.96 -7.44 -25.30
C THR A 195 -21.21 -6.10 -25.44
N TYR A 196 -21.21 -5.45 -26.60
CA TYR A 196 -20.54 -4.15 -26.80
C TYR A 196 -21.40 -3.10 -27.51
N GLN A 197 -22.72 -3.20 -27.35
CA GLN A 197 -23.61 -2.06 -27.53
C GLN A 197 -23.35 -1.06 -26.40
N GLN A 198 -22.72 0.08 -26.73
CA GLN A 198 -22.57 1.27 -25.86
C GLN A 198 -22.57 0.96 -24.36
N SER A 199 -21.44 0.49 -23.82
CA SER A 199 -21.34 0.17 -22.39
C SER A 199 -21.90 1.33 -21.55
N SER A 200 -22.96 1.05 -20.80
CA SER A 200 -23.45 1.96 -19.75
C SER A 200 -22.34 2.25 -18.72
N ASP A 201 -21.33 1.38 -18.66
CA ASP A 201 -20.11 1.57 -17.90
C ASP A 201 -19.30 2.77 -18.42
N ARG A 202 -19.43 3.88 -17.70
CA ARG A 202 -18.68 5.12 -17.97
C ARG A 202 -17.17 4.96 -17.69
N LEU A 203 -16.74 3.91 -17.00
CA LEU A 203 -15.33 3.62 -16.68
C LEU A 203 -14.70 2.54 -17.59
N ALA A 204 -15.36 2.13 -18.67
CA ALA A 204 -14.91 1.04 -19.54
C ALA A 204 -13.45 1.16 -20.01
N LEU A 205 -12.93 2.38 -20.21
CA LEU A 205 -11.55 2.65 -20.65
C LEU A 205 -10.45 2.27 -19.65
N VAL A 206 -10.81 2.01 -18.39
CA VAL A 206 -9.89 1.67 -17.30
C VAL A 206 -10.36 0.46 -16.51
N ARG A 207 -11.58 -0.02 -16.76
CA ARG A 207 -12.22 -1.12 -16.03
C ARG A 207 -11.32 -2.34 -15.86
N PRO A 208 -10.69 -2.90 -16.91
CA PRO A 208 -9.87 -4.11 -16.76
C PRO A 208 -8.74 -3.94 -15.75
N VAL A 209 -8.06 -2.80 -15.79
CA VAL A 209 -6.93 -2.50 -14.91
C VAL A 209 -7.39 -2.16 -13.48
N ILE A 210 -8.51 -1.43 -13.33
CA ILE A 210 -9.06 -1.09 -12.01
C ILE A 210 -9.53 -2.35 -11.27
N GLU A 211 -10.14 -3.32 -11.94
CA GLU A 211 -10.55 -4.56 -11.26
C GLU A 211 -9.35 -5.35 -10.74
N ILE A 212 -8.20 -5.33 -11.46
CA ILE A 212 -6.96 -5.93 -10.95
C ILE A 212 -6.45 -5.16 -9.73
N PHE A 213 -6.44 -3.83 -9.76
CA PHE A 213 -6.10 -3.02 -8.57
C PHE A 213 -7.00 -3.33 -7.38
N ARG A 214 -8.33 -3.38 -7.59
CA ARG A 214 -9.32 -3.67 -6.54
C ARG A 214 -9.08 -5.04 -5.92
N LYS A 215 -8.86 -6.05 -6.76
CA LYS A 215 -8.49 -7.40 -6.33
C LYS A 215 -7.20 -7.37 -5.50
N ASN A 216 -6.15 -6.72 -6.01
CA ASN A 216 -4.85 -6.68 -5.35
C ASN A 216 -4.87 -5.92 -4.02
N PHE A 217 -5.62 -4.82 -3.92
CA PHE A 217 -5.79 -4.08 -2.66
C PHE A 217 -6.58 -4.87 -1.63
N ARG A 218 -7.62 -5.60 -2.07
CA ARG A 218 -8.47 -6.40 -1.19
C ARG A 218 -7.80 -7.67 -0.68
N ASP A 219 -7.19 -8.45 -1.58
CA ASP A 219 -6.72 -9.80 -1.24
C ASP A 219 -5.50 -9.77 -0.31
N LYS A 220 -4.73 -8.67 -0.32
CA LYS A 220 -3.42 -8.57 0.35
C LYS A 220 -3.47 -8.10 1.80
N TYR A 221 -4.57 -7.51 2.25
CA TYR A 221 -4.64 -6.88 3.56
C TYR A 221 -6.01 -7.11 4.21
N ASN A 222 -6.00 -7.57 5.46
CA ASN A 222 -7.16 -7.60 6.32
C ASN A 222 -7.14 -6.32 7.17
N PRO A 223 -8.15 -5.44 7.04
CA PRO A 223 -8.23 -4.25 7.89
C PRO A 223 -8.46 -4.65 9.35
N GLY A 224 -7.91 -3.84 10.26
CA GLY A 224 -8.22 -3.93 11.69
C GLY A 224 -9.62 -3.39 12.01
N LYS A 225 -9.92 -3.29 13.30
CA LYS A 225 -11.23 -2.87 13.84
C LYS A 225 -11.75 -1.55 13.27
N ASN A 226 -10.87 -0.56 13.05
CA ASN A 226 -11.27 0.80 12.68
C ASN A 226 -11.05 1.06 11.18
N VAL A 227 -12.15 1.25 10.44
CA VAL A 227 -12.13 1.57 9.01
C VAL A 227 -12.91 2.86 8.76
N THR A 228 -12.30 3.79 8.02
CA THR A 228 -12.99 5.01 7.56
C THR A 228 -13.32 4.90 6.07
N VAL A 229 -14.46 5.46 5.68
CA VAL A 229 -14.92 5.53 4.29
C VAL A 229 -15.23 6.98 3.99
N ASP A 230 -14.56 7.51 2.98
CA ASP A 230 -14.71 8.88 2.52
C ASP A 230 -14.44 8.96 1.01
N GLU A 231 -14.73 10.10 0.38
CA GLU A 231 -14.42 10.31 -1.02
C GLU A 231 -12.95 10.63 -1.29
N ARG A 232 -12.50 10.26 -2.49
CA ARG A 232 -11.27 10.77 -3.07
C ARG A 232 -11.54 11.43 -4.40
N ILE A 233 -11.10 12.66 -4.56
CA ILE A 233 -11.29 13.42 -5.81
C ILE A 233 -10.05 13.33 -6.70
N VAL A 234 -10.21 12.69 -7.87
CA VAL A 234 -9.21 12.75 -8.94
C VAL A 234 -9.42 14.01 -9.77
N SER A 235 -8.58 15.02 -9.54
CA SER A 235 -8.67 16.31 -10.22
C SER A 235 -8.43 16.19 -11.73
N PHE A 236 -9.41 16.56 -12.55
CA PHE A 236 -9.29 16.53 -14.00
C PHE A 236 -10.09 17.65 -14.69
N ARG A 237 -9.41 18.45 -15.53
CA ARG A 237 -10.02 19.59 -16.24
C ARG A 237 -10.45 19.28 -17.69
N GLY A 238 -10.08 18.12 -18.23
CA GLY A 238 -10.45 17.73 -19.60
C GLY A 238 -11.91 17.28 -19.74
N ARG A 239 -12.27 16.81 -20.94
CA ARG A 239 -13.63 16.31 -21.23
C ARG A 239 -13.83 14.93 -20.61
N VAL A 240 -14.78 14.82 -19.68
CA VAL A 240 -15.23 13.56 -19.07
C VAL A 240 -16.73 13.67 -18.75
N ARG A 241 -17.50 12.61 -18.99
CA ARG A 241 -18.98 12.62 -18.93
C ARG A 241 -19.56 12.53 -17.51
N PHE A 242 -18.74 12.30 -16.50
CA PHE A 242 -19.15 12.04 -15.11
C PHE A 242 -18.37 12.90 -14.11
N ARG A 243 -17.97 14.12 -14.53
CA ARG A 243 -17.37 15.10 -13.63
C ARG A 243 -18.43 15.64 -12.68
N VAL A 244 -18.12 15.67 -11.38
CA VAL A 244 -18.96 16.28 -10.34
C VAL A 244 -18.29 17.58 -9.87
N TYR A 245 -19.11 18.57 -9.50
CA TYR A 245 -18.69 19.79 -8.82
C TYR A 245 -19.24 19.76 -7.40
N THR A 246 -18.37 19.77 -6.40
CA THR A 246 -18.77 19.80 -4.99
C THR A 246 -19.00 21.25 -4.56
N VAL A 247 -20.15 21.54 -3.96
CA VAL A 247 -20.46 22.84 -3.33
C VAL A 247 -20.67 22.59 -1.84
N LEU A 248 -19.91 23.29 -0.99
CA LEU A 248 -20.15 23.28 0.45
C LEU A 248 -21.21 24.34 0.76
N GLN A 249 -22.34 23.91 1.34
CA GLN A 249 -23.35 24.82 1.89
C GLN A 249 -23.19 24.90 3.41
N SER A 250 -23.40 26.09 3.98
CA SER A 250 -23.45 26.31 5.43
C SER A 250 -24.86 26.75 5.82
N THR A 251 -25.42 26.18 6.88
CA THR A 251 -26.64 26.67 7.54
C THR A 251 -26.39 28.02 8.24
N GLN A 252 -27.39 28.92 8.20
CA GLN A 252 -27.24 30.33 8.60
C GLN A 252 -28.16 30.79 9.75
N GLN A 253 -28.75 29.87 10.52
CA GLN A 253 -29.69 30.26 11.60
C GLN A 253 -29.11 29.93 12.98
N ASP A 254 -29.28 30.84 13.93
CA ASP A 254 -28.85 30.67 15.32
C ASP A 254 -29.81 29.73 16.07
N ASP A 255 -29.27 28.76 16.83
CA ASP A 255 -30.05 27.83 17.66
C ASP A 255 -30.22 28.33 19.10
N PRO A 256 -31.42 28.20 19.68
CA PRO A 256 -31.71 28.68 21.04
C PRO A 256 -30.97 27.92 22.15
N ARG A 257 -30.58 26.65 21.97
CA ARG A 257 -29.94 25.81 23.01
C ARG A 257 -28.60 26.37 23.49
N GLU A 258 -28.19 26.03 24.70
CA GLU A 258 -26.92 26.47 25.27
C GLU A 258 -25.71 25.88 24.52
N ILE A 259 -24.63 26.64 24.42
CA ILE A 259 -23.39 26.17 23.82
C ILE A 259 -22.83 25.03 24.69
N GLY A 260 -22.42 23.95 24.06
CA GLY A 260 -21.95 22.73 24.73
C GLY A 260 -23.07 21.75 25.08
N SER A 261 -24.35 22.15 24.94
CA SER A 261 -25.48 21.23 25.14
C SER A 261 -25.46 20.04 24.18
N CYS A 262 -25.93 18.90 24.69
CA CYS A 262 -25.98 17.61 24.00
C CYS A 262 -27.35 16.97 24.22
N ILE A 263 -27.99 16.50 23.14
CA ILE A 263 -29.22 15.70 23.19
C ILE A 263 -28.92 14.35 22.54
N GLN A 264 -29.25 13.26 23.22
CA GLN A 264 -29.11 11.90 22.70
C GLN A 264 -30.47 11.24 22.60
N LEU A 265 -30.75 10.62 21.46
CA LEU A 265 -31.99 9.88 21.24
C LEU A 265 -31.67 8.47 20.71
N PHE A 266 -32.54 7.52 21.00
CA PHE A 266 -32.34 6.10 20.73
C PHE A 266 -33.48 5.50 19.91
N HIS A 267 -33.15 4.66 18.93
CA HIS A 267 -34.11 3.87 18.17
C HIS A 267 -33.54 2.47 17.93
N GLY A 268 -34.00 1.49 18.71
CA GLY A 268 -33.35 0.18 18.76
C GLY A 268 -31.88 0.32 19.18
N GLU A 269 -30.97 -0.15 18.34
CA GLU A 269 -29.50 -0.08 18.54
C GLU A 269 -28.87 1.21 18.01
N LEU A 270 -29.66 2.08 17.39
CA LEU A 270 -29.16 3.35 16.87
C LEU A 270 -29.22 4.41 17.97
N MET A 271 -28.13 5.14 18.13
CA MET A 271 -28.05 6.36 18.92
C MET A 271 -27.76 7.54 18.00
N ILE A 272 -28.55 8.61 18.11
CA ILE A 272 -28.27 9.89 17.47
C ILE A 272 -27.90 10.92 18.53
N THR A 273 -26.79 11.61 18.34
CA THR A 273 -26.31 12.70 19.20
C THR A 273 -26.39 14.03 18.46
N SER A 274 -27.05 15.02 19.07
CA SER A 274 -27.04 16.42 18.65
C SER A 274 -26.23 17.26 19.62
N TYR A 275 -25.07 17.74 19.17
CA TYR A 275 -24.17 18.59 19.95
C TYR A 275 -24.11 20.01 19.38
N LEU A 276 -24.10 21.02 20.26
CA LEU A 276 -24.07 22.43 19.90
C LEU A 276 -22.72 23.10 20.23
N PRO A 277 -21.69 23.02 19.36
CA PRO A 277 -20.39 23.66 19.61
C PRO A 277 -20.44 25.20 19.58
N ASN A 278 -21.36 25.78 18.80
CA ASN A 278 -21.64 27.21 18.81
C ASN A 278 -23.03 27.47 18.20
N LYS A 279 -23.58 28.65 18.42
CA LYS A 279 -24.95 29.03 18.01
C LYS A 279 -25.28 28.81 16.53
N LYS A 280 -24.28 28.78 15.63
CA LYS A 280 -24.46 28.66 14.17
C LYS A 280 -24.17 27.27 13.60
N LYS A 281 -23.69 26.34 14.43
CA LYS A 281 -23.24 25.03 13.95
C LYS A 281 -23.82 23.92 14.81
N HIS A 282 -24.52 23.01 14.17
CA HIS A 282 -24.98 21.75 14.76
C HIS A 282 -24.09 20.61 14.30
N VAL A 283 -23.70 19.76 15.25
CA VAL A 283 -23.06 18.49 14.95
C VAL A 283 -24.08 17.40 15.25
N LEU A 284 -24.46 16.66 14.21
CA LEU A 284 -25.31 15.48 14.31
C LEU A 284 -24.45 14.25 14.06
N MET A 285 -24.46 13.31 15.00
CA MET A 285 -23.74 12.04 14.90
C MET A 285 -24.74 10.90 15.03
N LEU A 286 -24.61 9.88 14.19
CA LEU A 286 -25.33 8.61 14.32
C LEU A 286 -24.31 7.52 14.67
N SER A 287 -24.59 6.73 15.68
CA SER A 287 -23.74 5.62 16.11
C SER A 287 -24.57 4.39 16.40
N THR A 288 -23.97 3.22 16.16
CA THR A 288 -24.46 1.91 16.63
C THR A 288 -23.50 1.30 17.65
N ASP A 289 -22.46 2.04 18.03
CA ASP A 289 -21.42 1.53 18.92
C ASP A 289 -21.85 1.70 20.38
N PRO A 290 -22.02 0.59 21.13
CA PRO A 290 -22.31 0.64 22.54
C PRO A 290 -21.23 1.29 23.40
N ASP A 291 -19.98 1.35 22.94
CA ASP A 291 -18.87 1.92 23.69
C ASP A 291 -18.97 3.46 23.77
N VAL A 292 -19.85 4.07 22.97
CA VAL A 292 -20.18 5.50 22.99
C VAL A 292 -21.64 5.79 23.37
N LEU A 293 -22.35 4.79 23.93
CA LEU A 293 -23.65 4.97 24.59
C LEU A 293 -23.54 5.89 25.81
N PRO A 294 -24.64 6.53 26.26
CA PRO A 294 -24.59 7.77 27.04
C PRO A 294 -23.75 7.69 28.32
N LEU A 295 -23.15 8.83 28.69
CA LEU A 295 -22.35 9.12 29.90
C LEU A 295 -22.97 8.69 31.25
N LYS A 296 -24.24 8.26 31.29
CA LYS A 296 -25.03 8.06 32.51
C LYS A 296 -25.54 6.62 32.68
N LEU A 297 -24.69 5.62 32.44
CA LEU A 297 -25.00 4.22 32.78
C LEU A 297 -23.94 3.52 33.61
N HIS A 298 -22.89 4.23 34.06
CA HIS A 298 -22.11 3.82 35.23
C HIS A 298 -22.65 4.63 36.40
N GLY A 299 -23.28 3.94 37.35
CA GLY A 299 -24.16 4.53 38.35
C GLY A 299 -23.51 5.60 39.22
N GLN A 300 -24.41 6.33 39.87
CA GLN A 300 -24.22 7.34 40.92
C GLN A 300 -24.24 8.80 40.43
N GLU A 301 -25.30 9.46 40.88
CA GLU A 301 -25.39 10.90 41.06
C GLU A 301 -24.26 11.36 42.00
N GLU A 302 -23.07 11.63 41.48
CA GLU A 302 -22.18 12.55 42.18
C GLU A 302 -22.62 13.98 41.87
N LYS A 303 -23.13 14.60 42.92
CA LYS A 303 -23.52 16.00 43.00
C LYS A 303 -22.54 16.89 42.25
N LEU A 304 -23.08 17.73 41.38
CA LEU A 304 -22.45 18.97 40.92
C LEU A 304 -22.26 19.91 42.13
N GLU A 305 -21.26 19.64 42.97
CA GLU A 305 -20.73 20.61 43.92
C GLU A 305 -19.49 21.28 43.29
N GLU A 306 -19.70 22.54 42.90
CA GLU A 306 -18.68 23.61 42.82
C GLU A 306 -17.39 23.31 42.03
N ALA A 307 -17.51 23.17 40.70
CA ALA A 307 -16.41 23.51 39.80
C ALA A 307 -16.46 25.01 39.49
N GLY A 308 -15.49 25.74 40.05
CA GLY A 308 -15.21 27.14 39.72
C GLY A 308 -15.05 27.36 38.21
N GLU A 309 -15.23 28.62 37.82
CA GLU A 309 -15.22 29.14 36.46
C GLU A 309 -14.20 28.46 35.51
N SER A 310 -14.71 28.08 34.33
CA SER A 310 -14.03 27.50 33.15
C SER A 310 -13.86 25.97 33.07
N SER A 311 -14.93 25.19 33.27
CA SER A 311 -14.99 23.85 32.65
C SER A 311 -15.35 23.99 31.17
N GLU A 312 -14.39 23.79 30.27
CA GLU A 312 -14.72 23.44 28.89
C GLU A 312 -15.57 22.17 28.94
N GLN A 313 -16.88 22.27 28.66
CA GLN A 313 -17.75 21.10 28.58
C GLN A 313 -17.16 20.09 27.60
N GLU A 314 -16.80 18.93 28.13
CA GLU A 314 -16.11 17.89 27.38
C GLU A 314 -17.00 17.40 26.22
N LYS A 315 -16.41 17.23 25.04
CA LYS A 315 -17.17 16.82 23.84
C LYS A 315 -17.75 15.42 24.08
N PRO A 316 -18.97 15.11 23.59
CA PRO A 316 -19.55 13.77 23.67
C PRO A 316 -18.59 12.69 23.14
N ALA A 317 -18.51 11.54 23.82
CA ALA A 317 -17.60 10.43 23.47
C ALA A 317 -17.68 10.02 21.99
N VAL A 318 -18.88 9.96 21.41
CA VAL A 318 -19.09 9.67 19.97
C VAL A 318 -18.40 10.68 19.04
N ILE A 319 -18.32 11.95 19.44
CA ILE A 319 -17.62 13.00 18.68
C ILE A 319 -16.11 12.86 18.84
N GLN A 320 -15.64 12.49 20.05
CA GLN A 320 -14.22 12.23 20.28
C GLN A 320 -13.73 11.05 19.43
N MET A 321 -14.42 9.90 19.49
CA MET A 321 -14.16 8.72 18.68
C MET A 321 -14.20 9.03 17.18
N TYR A 322 -15.21 9.78 16.70
CA TYR A 322 -15.24 10.19 15.29
C TYR A 322 -14.04 11.05 14.90
N ASN A 323 -13.64 12.01 15.74
CA ASN A 323 -12.50 12.87 15.44
C ASN A 323 -11.17 12.11 15.38
N GLU A 324 -11.03 11.05 16.18
CA GLU A 324 -9.87 10.15 16.16
C GLU A 324 -9.74 9.43 14.80
N PHE A 325 -10.83 8.83 14.30
CA PHE A 325 -10.76 7.93 13.14
C PHE A 325 -11.12 8.58 11.78
N LYS A 326 -11.85 9.70 11.75
CA LYS A 326 -12.31 10.32 10.47
C LYS A 326 -11.17 10.66 9.52
N GLY A 327 -9.97 10.95 10.05
CA GLY A 327 -8.85 11.45 9.27
C GLY A 327 -8.17 10.42 8.36
N GLY A 328 -8.51 9.12 8.42
CA GLY A 328 -7.77 8.08 7.70
C GLY A 328 -7.69 8.27 6.17
N VAL A 329 -8.81 8.63 5.51
CA VAL A 329 -8.82 8.88 4.05
C VAL A 329 -8.10 10.19 3.73
N ASP A 330 -8.38 11.27 4.45
CA ASP A 330 -7.73 12.58 4.28
C ASP A 330 -6.21 12.51 4.44
N CYS A 331 -5.72 11.75 5.43
CA CYS A 331 -4.31 11.49 5.63
C CYS A 331 -3.71 10.76 4.43
N THR A 332 -4.37 9.69 3.96
CA THR A 332 -3.95 8.96 2.76
C THR A 332 -3.89 9.88 1.54
N ASP A 333 -4.88 10.75 1.38
CA ASP A 333 -4.97 11.74 0.31
C ASP A 333 -3.83 12.77 0.37
N MET A 334 -3.56 13.32 1.56
CA MET A 334 -2.47 14.26 1.78
C MET A 334 -1.11 13.64 1.44
N VAL A 335 -0.83 12.43 1.96
CA VAL A 335 0.48 11.79 1.80
C VAL A 335 0.70 11.36 0.35
N THR A 336 -0.33 10.88 -0.36
CA THR A 336 -0.22 10.51 -1.78
C THR A 336 -0.09 11.73 -2.70
N LYS A 337 -0.80 12.83 -2.44
CA LYS A 337 -0.68 14.08 -3.21
C LYS A 337 0.73 14.67 -3.17
N LYS A 338 1.43 14.56 -2.04
CA LYS A 338 2.80 15.09 -1.86
C LYS A 338 3.82 14.53 -2.86
N PHE A 339 3.66 13.28 -3.29
CA PHE A 339 4.60 12.59 -4.19
C PHE A 339 3.90 12.03 -5.43
N SER A 340 2.80 12.67 -5.85
CA SER A 340 1.96 12.14 -6.93
C SER A 340 2.72 12.05 -8.26
N CYS A 341 2.63 10.90 -8.90
CA CYS A 341 3.17 10.66 -10.24
C CYS A 341 2.30 11.26 -11.36
N GLN A 342 1.15 11.84 -11.02
CA GLN A 342 0.21 12.40 -11.97
C GLN A 342 0.82 13.58 -12.73
N ARG A 343 0.78 13.48 -14.06
CA ARG A 343 1.18 14.58 -14.96
C ARG A 343 -0.03 15.17 -15.67
N ILE A 344 0.10 16.40 -16.13
CA ILE A 344 -0.92 17.07 -16.97
C ILE A 344 -1.22 16.19 -18.19
N THR A 345 -2.48 15.80 -18.35
CA THR A 345 -2.95 14.93 -19.44
C THR A 345 -4.31 15.39 -19.95
N ARG A 346 -4.59 15.11 -21.23
CA ARG A 346 -5.91 15.30 -21.85
C ARG A 346 -6.80 14.05 -21.78
N ARG A 347 -6.27 12.92 -21.30
CA ARG A 347 -7.00 11.64 -21.20
C ARG A 347 -7.30 11.32 -19.74
N TRP A 348 -8.58 11.34 -19.40
CA TRP A 348 -9.04 11.06 -18.03
C TRP A 348 -8.65 9.65 -17.57
N SER A 349 -8.63 8.66 -18.48
CA SER A 349 -8.25 7.28 -18.17
C SER A 349 -6.83 7.17 -17.62
N LYS A 350 -5.89 7.96 -18.17
CA LYS A 350 -4.52 8.05 -17.67
C LYS A 350 -4.46 8.68 -16.27
N ALA A 351 -5.24 9.74 -16.04
CA ALA A 351 -5.29 10.39 -14.72
C ALA A 351 -5.82 9.45 -13.63
N VAL A 352 -6.85 8.66 -13.95
CA VAL A 352 -7.37 7.62 -13.04
C VAL A 352 -6.33 6.54 -12.79
N PHE A 353 -5.69 6.01 -13.83
CA PHE A 353 -4.62 5.01 -13.66
C PHE A 353 -3.48 5.52 -12.78
N GLU A 354 -2.96 6.72 -13.03
CA GLU A 354 -1.87 7.30 -12.22
C GLU A 354 -2.32 7.56 -10.78
N ASN A 355 -3.61 7.82 -10.53
CA ASN A 355 -4.13 7.88 -9.18
C ASN A 355 -4.07 6.52 -8.45
N PHE A 356 -4.41 5.42 -9.12
CA PHE A 356 -4.24 4.08 -8.56
C PHE A 356 -2.77 3.71 -8.35
N VAL A 357 -1.88 4.18 -9.22
CA VAL A 357 -0.42 4.03 -9.01
C VAL A 357 0.04 4.79 -7.76
N ASP A 358 -0.44 6.01 -7.51
CA ASP A 358 -0.12 6.75 -6.28
C ASP A 358 -0.56 5.99 -5.01
N LEU A 359 -1.74 5.35 -5.06
CA LEU A 359 -2.24 4.48 -3.98
C LEU A 359 -1.38 3.23 -3.84
N ALA A 360 -1.03 2.57 -4.95
CA ALA A 360 -0.17 1.38 -4.94
C ALA A 360 1.21 1.68 -4.35
N ILE A 361 1.82 2.83 -4.66
CA ILE A 361 3.09 3.28 -4.06
C ILE A 361 2.95 3.49 -2.55
N HIS A 362 1.79 4.00 -2.09
CA HIS A 362 1.58 4.15 -0.66
C HIS A 362 1.38 2.81 0.04
N ASN A 363 0.57 1.92 -0.52
CA ASN A 363 0.31 0.61 0.03
C ASN A 363 1.60 -0.23 0.03
N SER A 364 2.43 -0.12 -1.02
CA SER A 364 3.72 -0.79 -1.09
C SER A 364 4.72 -0.26 -0.05
N PHE A 365 4.67 1.03 0.28
CA PHE A 365 5.47 1.61 1.36
C PHE A 365 5.08 1.03 2.73
N VAL A 366 3.78 0.89 3.00
CA VAL A 366 3.26 0.30 4.24
C VAL A 366 3.64 -1.19 4.32
N LEU A 367 3.40 -1.94 3.24
CA LEU A 367 3.77 -3.35 3.13
C LEU A 367 5.28 -3.57 3.35
N PHE A 368 6.12 -2.72 2.78
CA PHE A 368 7.57 -2.83 2.92
C PHE A 368 8.02 -2.68 4.38
N HIS A 369 7.48 -1.71 5.12
CA HIS A 369 7.83 -1.50 6.53
C HIS A 369 7.28 -2.60 7.43
N TRP A 370 6.08 -3.09 7.14
CA TRP A 370 5.53 -4.25 7.82
C TRP A 370 6.42 -5.49 7.65
N ALA A 371 6.89 -5.77 6.42
CA ALA A 371 7.76 -6.91 6.16
C ALA A 371 9.20 -6.73 6.66
N ASN A 372 9.65 -5.48 6.83
CA ASN A 372 11.02 -5.13 7.23
C ASN A 372 11.01 -4.18 8.44
N PRO A 373 10.57 -4.63 9.63
CA PRO A 373 10.34 -3.77 10.79
C PRO A 373 11.63 -3.11 11.33
N THR A 374 12.80 -3.68 11.04
CA THR A 374 14.09 -3.12 11.43
C THR A 374 14.59 -2.02 10.49
N VAL A 375 13.94 -1.83 9.34
CA VAL A 375 14.33 -0.85 8.32
C VAL A 375 13.52 0.42 8.50
N SER A 376 14.20 1.51 8.88
CA SER A 376 13.58 2.84 8.94
C SER A 376 13.88 3.61 7.65
N LEU A 377 12.92 3.64 6.72
CA LEU A 377 13.01 4.44 5.50
C LEU A 377 11.93 5.50 5.45
N THR A 378 12.33 6.75 5.21
CA THR A 378 11.36 7.81 4.93
C THR A 378 10.67 7.53 3.59
N LYS A 379 9.40 7.95 3.46
CA LYS A 379 8.64 7.77 2.20
C LYS A 379 9.36 8.35 0.98
N ARG A 380 10.08 9.47 1.15
CA ARG A 380 10.91 10.07 0.08
C ARG A 380 12.03 9.11 -0.37
N LYS A 381 12.79 8.53 0.57
CA LYS A 381 13.88 7.58 0.25
C LYS A 381 13.34 6.27 -0.33
N TYR A 382 12.21 5.79 0.16
CA TYR A 382 11.52 4.62 -0.40
C TYR A 382 11.14 4.84 -1.86
N ILE A 383 10.49 5.98 -2.18
CA ILE A 383 10.08 6.32 -3.55
C ILE A 383 11.31 6.51 -4.46
N GLU A 384 12.39 7.10 -3.94
CA GLU A 384 13.65 7.22 -4.67
C GLU A 384 14.24 5.86 -5.06
N TRP A 385 14.29 4.92 -4.11
CA TRP A 385 14.75 3.55 -4.37
C TRP A 385 13.82 2.86 -5.37
N LEU A 386 12.51 2.89 -5.13
CA LEU A 386 11.51 2.31 -6.04
C LEU A 386 11.70 2.83 -7.48
N ALA A 387 11.82 4.15 -7.68
CA ALA A 387 11.97 4.73 -9.01
C ALA A 387 13.24 4.24 -9.75
N LYS A 388 14.34 4.05 -9.03
CA LYS A 388 15.59 3.49 -9.60
C LYS A 388 15.43 2.00 -9.91
N GLU A 389 14.80 1.24 -9.02
CA GLU A 389 14.60 -0.20 -9.17
C GLU A 389 13.61 -0.57 -10.28
N LEU A 390 12.55 0.22 -10.48
CA LEU A 390 11.65 0.08 -11.63
C LEU A 390 12.35 0.43 -12.96
N ALA A 391 13.37 1.30 -12.94
CA ALA A 391 14.11 1.69 -14.13
C ALA A 391 15.20 0.70 -14.54
N VAL A 392 15.87 0.05 -13.58
CA VAL A 392 17.17 -0.60 -13.82
C VAL A 392 17.12 -1.72 -14.86
N GLY A 393 16.05 -2.53 -14.87
CA GLY A 393 15.86 -3.59 -15.86
C GLY A 393 15.84 -3.02 -17.29
N HIS A 394 15.05 -1.96 -17.48
CA HIS A 394 14.98 -1.25 -18.76
C HIS A 394 16.32 -0.60 -19.16
N VAL A 395 16.99 0.07 -18.22
CA VAL A 395 18.27 0.75 -18.50
C VAL A 395 19.35 -0.28 -18.89
N LYS A 396 19.44 -1.41 -18.18
CA LYS A 396 20.37 -2.50 -18.52
C LYS A 396 20.07 -3.09 -19.91
N ALA A 397 18.80 -3.31 -20.26
CA ALA A 397 18.41 -3.78 -21.58
C ALA A 397 18.72 -2.77 -22.69
N ARG A 398 18.47 -1.48 -22.43
CA ARG A 398 18.80 -0.37 -23.33
C ARG A 398 20.31 -0.23 -23.55
N ARG A 399 21.10 -0.41 -22.50
CA ARG A 399 22.57 -0.34 -22.58
C ARG A 399 23.19 -1.50 -23.36
N LYS A 400 22.57 -2.69 -23.32
CA LYS A 400 22.96 -3.84 -24.16
C LYS A 400 22.67 -3.61 -25.64
N ASN A 401 21.60 -2.89 -25.96
CA ASN A 401 21.17 -2.57 -27.33
C ASN A 401 21.40 -1.08 -27.65
N ASP A 402 22.63 -0.60 -27.48
CA ASP A 402 22.97 0.82 -27.47
C ASP A 402 23.23 1.47 -28.85
N PHE A 403 22.86 0.78 -29.94
CA PHE A 403 23.04 1.26 -31.29
C PHE A 403 22.28 2.59 -31.52
N GLY A 404 23.00 3.61 -32.00
CA GLY A 404 22.43 4.95 -32.24
C GLY A 404 22.19 5.81 -31.00
N ILE A 405 22.60 5.35 -29.80
CA ILE A 405 22.57 6.17 -28.58
C ILE A 405 23.85 7.01 -28.51
N HIS A 406 23.72 8.31 -28.22
CA HIS A 406 24.86 9.22 -28.08
C HIS A 406 25.71 8.88 -26.84
N THR A 407 27.01 9.16 -26.90
CA THR A 407 28.00 8.76 -25.87
C THR A 407 27.68 9.31 -24.48
N ASP A 408 27.23 10.57 -24.39
CA ASP A 408 26.82 11.20 -23.12
C ASP A 408 25.69 10.41 -22.42
N VAL A 409 24.70 9.92 -23.17
CA VAL A 409 23.61 9.11 -22.63
C VAL A 409 24.11 7.73 -22.23
N LYS A 410 25.11 7.16 -22.92
CA LYS A 410 25.74 5.90 -22.52
C LYS A 410 26.44 6.05 -21.17
N GLU A 411 27.19 7.14 -20.98
CA GLU A 411 27.85 7.45 -19.70
C GLU A 411 26.83 7.66 -18.57
N LEU A 412 25.71 8.34 -18.85
CA LEU A 412 24.61 8.47 -17.89
C LEU A 412 23.99 7.12 -17.51
N MET A 413 23.82 6.20 -18.47
CA MET A 413 23.34 4.84 -18.20
C MET A 413 24.34 4.03 -17.38
N ASP A 414 25.63 4.09 -17.72
CA ASP A 414 26.69 3.38 -17.01
C ASP A 414 26.81 3.89 -15.57
N THR A 415 26.77 5.21 -15.37
CA THR A 415 26.75 5.85 -14.06
C THR A 415 25.52 5.45 -13.26
N PHE A 416 24.34 5.44 -13.89
CA PHE A 416 23.10 5.01 -13.24
C PHE A 416 23.17 3.56 -12.79
N ILE A 417 23.62 2.65 -13.66
CA ILE A 417 23.74 1.21 -13.35
C ILE A 417 24.76 1.00 -12.22
N ALA A 418 25.93 1.63 -12.30
CA ALA A 418 26.97 1.51 -11.28
C ALA A 418 26.48 2.03 -9.92
N ASN A 419 25.82 3.20 -9.89
CA ASN A 419 25.26 3.76 -8.65
C ASN A 419 24.14 2.87 -8.09
N TYR A 420 23.28 2.33 -8.95
CA TYR A 420 22.26 1.40 -8.53
C TYR A 420 22.88 0.12 -7.94
N ASP A 421 23.82 -0.50 -8.64
CA ASP A 421 24.44 -1.75 -8.22
C ASP A 421 25.28 -1.56 -6.94
N ALA A 422 25.89 -0.38 -6.74
CA ALA A 422 26.62 -0.04 -5.52
C ALA A 422 25.71 0.16 -4.29
N LEU A 423 24.51 0.75 -4.49
CA LEU A 423 23.56 1.05 -3.40
C LEU A 423 22.61 -0.11 -3.10
N TYR A 424 22.15 -0.80 -4.14
CA TYR A 424 21.04 -1.75 -4.10
C TYR A 424 21.31 -3.05 -4.88
N GLY A 425 22.44 -3.13 -5.59
CA GLY A 425 22.85 -4.38 -6.23
C GLY A 425 23.12 -5.46 -5.19
N PRO A 426 23.30 -6.72 -5.62
CA PRO A 426 23.67 -7.80 -4.72
C PRO A 426 24.99 -7.43 -4.03
N THR A 427 24.87 -6.98 -2.79
CA THR A 427 26.02 -6.60 -1.98
C THR A 427 26.79 -7.86 -1.69
N VAL A 428 28.04 -7.92 -2.17
CA VAL A 428 29.06 -8.61 -1.39
C VAL A 428 29.23 -7.76 -0.14
N CYS A 429 28.49 -8.09 0.93
CA CYS A 429 28.39 -7.28 2.14
C CYS A 429 29.79 -7.12 2.80
N PRO A 430 30.34 -5.90 2.92
CA PRO A 430 31.66 -5.67 3.53
C PRO A 430 31.68 -5.84 5.06
N THR A 431 30.52 -5.98 5.69
CA THR A 431 30.33 -6.10 7.15
C THR A 431 29.60 -7.37 7.55
N ALA A 432 29.56 -8.37 6.65
CA ALA A 432 28.82 -9.59 6.89
C ALA A 432 29.26 -10.26 8.20
N ARG A 433 28.28 -10.56 9.04
CA ARG A 433 28.38 -11.43 10.21
C ARG A 433 27.51 -12.64 9.94
N CYS A 434 27.95 -13.82 10.36
CA CYS A 434 27.14 -15.02 10.28
C CYS A 434 25.81 -14.77 10.98
N ILE A 435 24.68 -14.97 10.29
CA ILE A 435 23.36 -14.73 10.88
C ILE A 435 23.08 -15.55 12.14
N VAL A 436 23.78 -16.68 12.31
CA VAL A 436 23.61 -17.59 13.45
C VAL A 436 24.58 -17.28 14.60
N CYS A 437 25.84 -16.94 14.31
CA CYS A 437 26.88 -16.86 15.34
C CYS A 437 27.71 -15.57 15.32
N SER A 438 27.31 -14.59 14.52
CA SER A 438 27.96 -13.29 14.37
C SER A 438 29.43 -13.28 13.90
N GLU A 439 30.00 -14.44 13.57
CA GLU A 439 31.36 -14.61 13.02
C GLU A 439 31.55 -13.80 11.75
N THR A 440 32.70 -13.16 11.56
CA THR A 440 32.97 -12.27 10.42
C THR A 440 33.87 -12.92 9.37
N SER A 441 34.51 -14.04 9.70
CA SER A 441 35.44 -14.75 8.82
C SER A 441 34.79 -15.94 8.10
N GLN A 442 35.23 -16.20 6.87
CA GLN A 442 34.82 -17.36 6.04
C GLN A 442 33.29 -17.50 5.83
N LEU A 443 32.64 -16.38 5.53
CA LEU A 443 31.20 -16.34 5.28
C LEU A 443 30.85 -16.76 3.84
N GLN A 444 29.70 -17.42 3.72
CA GLN A 444 29.08 -17.84 2.47
C GLN A 444 27.74 -17.12 2.35
N THR A 445 27.51 -16.48 1.20
CA THR A 445 26.24 -15.78 0.91
C THR A 445 25.31 -16.70 0.13
N CYS A 446 24.09 -16.89 0.61
CA CYS A 446 23.09 -17.67 -0.10
C CYS A 446 22.65 -16.95 -1.38
N ALA A 447 22.78 -17.58 -2.54
CA ALA A 447 22.36 -16.99 -3.83
C ALA A 447 20.84 -16.81 -3.97
N LYS A 448 20.04 -17.40 -3.08
CA LYS A 448 18.57 -17.34 -3.11
C LYS A 448 17.99 -16.33 -2.13
N CYS A 449 18.59 -16.16 -0.95
CA CYS A 449 18.10 -15.23 0.09
C CYS A 449 19.12 -14.13 0.47
N GLY A 450 20.32 -14.11 -0.11
CA GLY A 450 21.32 -13.06 0.14
C GLY A 450 21.97 -13.08 1.53
N LEU A 451 21.56 -14.00 2.42
CA LEU A 451 22.06 -14.07 3.80
C LEU A 451 23.45 -14.69 3.89
N ALA A 452 24.30 -14.14 4.76
CA ALA A 452 25.66 -14.63 5.02
C ALA A 452 25.71 -15.54 6.25
N ALA A 453 26.29 -16.74 6.11
CA ALA A 453 26.51 -17.69 7.20
C ALA A 453 27.93 -18.25 7.18
N CYS A 454 28.51 -18.53 8.35
CA CYS A 454 29.83 -19.17 8.42
C CYS A 454 29.74 -20.64 8.00
N LYS A 455 30.87 -21.24 7.65
CA LYS A 455 30.94 -22.62 7.15
C LYS A 455 30.26 -23.66 8.06
N ALA A 456 30.28 -23.46 9.37
CA ALA A 456 29.63 -24.37 10.34
C ALA A 456 28.10 -24.22 10.37
N HIS A 457 27.57 -23.03 10.09
CA HIS A 457 26.14 -22.71 10.12
C HIS A 457 25.52 -22.56 8.72
N CYS A 458 26.32 -22.75 7.68
CA CYS A 458 25.85 -22.89 6.31
C CYS A 458 25.31 -24.32 6.11
N SER A 459 24.20 -24.64 6.78
CA SER A 459 23.51 -25.93 6.71
C SER A 459 22.38 -25.94 5.68
N HIS A 460 22.49 -25.15 4.61
CA HIS A 460 21.63 -25.31 3.43
C HIS A 460 22.12 -26.49 2.59
N GLU A 461 21.92 -27.70 3.11
CA GLU A 461 22.27 -28.98 2.50
C GLU A 461 21.58 -29.29 1.16
N LYS A 462 20.82 -28.37 0.56
CA LYS A 462 19.97 -28.73 -0.60
C LYS A 462 20.41 -28.24 -1.97
N PHE A 463 21.22 -27.18 -2.15
CA PHE A 463 21.39 -26.62 -3.52
C PHE A 463 22.72 -25.91 -3.83
N TYR A 464 23.89 -26.47 -3.50
CA TYR A 464 25.16 -25.94 -4.04
C TYR A 464 25.25 -26.20 -5.56
N ARG A 465 25.43 -25.15 -6.38
CA ARG A 465 25.70 -25.25 -7.83
C ARG A 465 27.06 -24.63 -8.14
N CYS A 466 27.91 -25.33 -8.89
CA CYS A 466 29.19 -24.80 -9.33
C CYS A 466 29.01 -23.69 -10.38
N GLY A 467 30.02 -22.84 -10.57
CA GLY A 467 29.99 -21.72 -11.52
C GLY A 467 29.63 -22.14 -12.96
N ASP A 468 30.08 -23.31 -13.41
CA ASP A 468 29.74 -23.85 -14.73
C ASP A 468 28.25 -24.20 -14.87
N CYS A 469 27.58 -24.54 -13.78
CA CYS A 469 26.17 -24.94 -13.75
C CYS A 469 25.24 -23.81 -13.25
N ALA A 470 25.78 -22.66 -12.86
CA ALA A 470 25.01 -21.53 -12.33
C ALA A 470 24.13 -20.85 -13.39
N HIS A 471 24.47 -21.03 -14.68
CA HIS A 471 23.84 -20.34 -15.82
C HIS A 471 22.87 -21.20 -16.64
N VAL A 472 22.60 -22.44 -16.24
CA VAL A 472 21.67 -23.32 -16.97
C VAL A 472 20.27 -23.16 -16.40
N GLU A 473 19.36 -22.54 -17.18
CA GLU A 473 18.00 -22.18 -16.75
C GLU A 473 17.10 -23.41 -16.49
N ASN A 474 17.44 -24.59 -17.01
CA ASN A 474 16.68 -25.81 -16.73
C ASN A 474 17.48 -27.12 -16.96
N PRO A 475 18.23 -27.62 -15.97
CA PRO A 475 18.96 -28.87 -16.12
C PRO A 475 18.11 -30.07 -15.69
N GLN A 476 18.13 -31.14 -16.50
CA GLN A 476 17.55 -32.43 -16.15
C GLN A 476 18.24 -32.98 -14.88
N ILE A 477 17.48 -33.00 -13.78
CA ILE A 477 17.95 -33.43 -12.46
C ILE A 477 18.32 -34.91 -12.52
N ARG A 478 19.62 -35.24 -12.48
CA ARG A 478 20.04 -36.60 -12.15
C ARG A 478 20.01 -36.75 -10.63
N GLN A 479 19.10 -37.60 -10.14
CA GLN A 479 19.07 -37.92 -8.71
C GLN A 479 20.38 -38.60 -8.31
N PRO A 480 21.02 -38.19 -7.20
CA PRO A 480 22.17 -38.92 -6.68
C PRO A 480 21.72 -40.32 -6.24
N GLN A 481 22.38 -41.35 -6.76
CA GLN A 481 22.19 -42.72 -6.28
C GLN A 481 22.59 -42.76 -4.80
N LYS A 482 21.70 -43.26 -3.93
CA LYS A 482 22.04 -43.49 -2.52
C LYS A 482 23.15 -44.54 -2.44
N PRO A 483 24.23 -44.31 -1.67
CA PRO A 483 25.24 -45.34 -1.45
C PRO A 483 24.63 -46.52 -0.67
N HIS A 484 25.09 -47.73 -1.01
CA HIS A 484 24.65 -48.97 -0.37
C HIS A 484 25.08 -49.00 1.11
N PRO A 485 24.28 -49.54 2.05
CA PRO A 485 24.53 -49.43 3.49
C PRO A 485 25.87 -49.99 4.02
N ASP A 486 26.59 -50.78 3.23
CA ASP A 486 27.73 -51.60 3.68
C ASP A 486 29.08 -51.19 3.07
N GLU A 487 29.22 -49.99 2.49
CA GLU A 487 30.53 -49.52 2.04
C GLU A 487 31.37 -48.90 3.19
N PRO A 488 32.66 -49.27 3.32
CA PRO A 488 33.54 -48.72 4.35
C PRO A 488 33.72 -47.20 4.16
N LYS A 489 33.77 -46.44 5.27
CA LYS A 489 33.89 -44.96 5.33
C LYS A 489 34.84 -44.42 4.25
N ALA A 490 34.26 -43.92 3.16
CA ALA A 490 34.99 -43.39 2.02
C ALA A 490 35.87 -42.21 2.45
N THR A 491 37.14 -42.23 2.03
CA THR A 491 38.03 -41.08 2.18
C THR A 491 37.46 -39.89 1.40
N LYS A 492 37.38 -38.72 2.03
CA LYS A 492 36.80 -37.50 1.45
C LYS A 492 37.33 -37.25 0.03
N PRO A 493 36.45 -37.09 -0.98
CA PRO A 493 36.88 -36.95 -2.36
C PRO A 493 37.66 -35.64 -2.60
N ARG A 494 38.51 -35.68 -3.62
CA ARG A 494 39.37 -34.57 -4.03
C ARG A 494 38.54 -33.50 -4.74
N CYS A 495 38.71 -32.23 -4.37
CA CYS A 495 38.08 -31.11 -5.09
C CYS A 495 38.61 -31.05 -6.53
N GLN A 496 37.69 -31.18 -7.50
CA GLN A 496 37.99 -31.28 -8.92
C GLN A 496 38.23 -29.91 -9.58
N ILE A 497 37.97 -28.82 -8.85
CA ILE A 497 38.17 -27.43 -9.28
C ILE A 497 39.56 -26.92 -8.86
N CYS A 498 40.09 -27.45 -7.75
CA CYS A 498 41.36 -26.99 -7.21
C CYS A 498 42.56 -27.48 -8.05
N PRO A 499 43.55 -26.61 -8.36
CA PRO A 499 44.80 -27.03 -9.00
C PRO A 499 45.49 -28.16 -8.22
N ARG A 500 46.18 -29.08 -8.90
CA ARG A 500 46.82 -30.25 -8.26
C ARG A 500 47.73 -29.94 -7.07
N HIS A 501 48.32 -28.74 -7.05
CA HIS A 501 49.21 -28.30 -5.98
C HIS A 501 48.48 -27.67 -4.77
N LYS A 502 47.16 -27.46 -4.83
CA LYS A 502 46.33 -26.90 -3.73
C LYS A 502 45.28 -27.93 -3.26
N ASP A 503 45.75 -29.15 -3.02
CA ASP A 503 44.89 -30.33 -2.86
C ASP A 503 44.00 -30.22 -1.61
N LYS A 504 42.71 -29.92 -1.81
CA LYS A 504 41.72 -29.85 -0.74
C LYS A 504 40.69 -30.97 -0.92
N LYS A 505 40.51 -31.77 0.13
CA LYS A 505 39.44 -32.77 0.21
C LYS A 505 38.13 -32.09 0.64
N THR A 506 37.00 -32.47 0.04
CA THR A 506 35.71 -31.82 0.27
C THR A 506 34.59 -32.86 0.24
N ASP A 507 33.57 -32.65 1.08
CA ASP A 507 32.36 -33.49 1.11
C ASP A 507 31.20 -32.82 0.35
N ILE A 508 31.43 -31.61 -0.17
CA ILE A 508 30.45 -30.81 -0.91
C ILE A 508 30.53 -31.23 -2.38
N SER A 509 29.40 -31.61 -2.97
CA SER A 509 29.27 -31.85 -4.41
C SER A 509 28.28 -30.89 -5.05
N CYS A 510 28.53 -30.52 -6.30
CA CYS A 510 27.59 -29.75 -7.10
C CYS A 510 26.32 -30.56 -7.33
N HIS A 511 25.17 -30.01 -6.95
CA HIS A 511 23.86 -30.64 -7.11
C HIS A 511 23.56 -31.04 -8.56
N ASN A 512 24.10 -30.30 -9.54
CA ASN A 512 23.77 -30.50 -10.95
C ASN A 512 24.73 -31.46 -11.69
N CYS A 513 26.01 -31.44 -11.37
CA CYS A 513 27.02 -32.24 -12.09
C CYS A 513 27.72 -33.29 -11.22
N GLY A 514 27.43 -33.36 -9.91
CA GLY A 514 28.01 -34.31 -8.98
C GLY A 514 29.51 -34.13 -8.73
N ARG A 515 30.13 -33.07 -9.26
CA ARG A 515 31.56 -32.78 -9.03
C ARG A 515 31.77 -32.27 -7.62
N TYR A 516 32.79 -32.80 -6.96
CA TYR A 516 33.24 -32.40 -5.62
C TYR A 516 34.23 -31.24 -5.69
#